data_AF-A0A920TRS1-F1
#
_entry.id   AF-A0A920TRS1-F1
#
_cell.length_a   1.000
_cell.length_b   1.000
_cell.length_c   1.000
_cell.angle_alpha   90.00
_cell.angle_beta   90.00
_cell.angle_gamma   90.00
#
_symmetry.space_group_name_H-M   'P 1'
#
loop_
_entity.id
_entity.type
_entity.pdbx_description
1 polymer ?
#
loop_
_entity_poly.entity_id
_entity_poly.type
_entity_poly.pdbx_seq_one_letter_code
_entity_poly.pdbx_strand_id
1 'polypeptide(L)' 'MCETEPGLEAARNQAIAIEAYGYHPEHIGSDELRQREPEFSSDLRGGIHYPESRSLDPLKFLKALTERAKFVGL' A
#
# COMPACT_ATOMS: atom_id res chain seq x y z
N MET A 1 5.14 -5.66 4.64
CA MET A 1 6.51 -6.21 4.42
C MET A 1 6.81 -7.16 5.56
N CYS A 2 7.41 -8.33 5.28
CA CYS A 2 7.62 -9.38 6.27
C CYS A 2 9.05 -9.95 6.16
N GLU A 3 9.73 -10.09 7.29
CA GLU A 3 11.10 -10.64 7.40
C GLU A 3 11.11 -12.16 7.67
N THR A 4 9.97 -12.75 8.02
CA THR A 4 9.85 -14.17 8.35
C THR A 4 8.74 -14.83 7.54
N GLU A 5 8.92 -16.11 7.21
CA GLU A 5 7.92 -16.92 6.51
C GLU A 5 6.59 -17.01 7.27
N PRO A 6 6.55 -17.25 8.60
CA PRO A 6 5.29 -17.24 9.35
C PRO A 6 4.61 -15.88 9.32
N GLY A 7 5.37 -14.79 9.37
CA GLY A 7 4.84 -13.43 9.27
C GLY A 7 4.21 -13.15 7.91
N LEU A 8 4.85 -13.63 6.84
CA LEU A 8 4.32 -13.52 5.47
C LEU A 8 3.05 -14.35 5.29
N GLU A 9 3.00 -15.57 5.83
CA GLU A 9 1.80 -16.41 5.78
C GLU A 9 0.64 -15.79 6.55
N ALA A 10 0.88 -15.25 7.75
CA ALA A 10 -0.12 -14.52 8.52
C ALA A 10 -0.64 -13.29 7.74
N ALA A 11 0.24 -12.53 7.10
CA ALA A 11 -0.15 -11.38 6.28
C ALA A 11 -1.01 -11.79 5.08
N ARG A 12 -0.71 -12.91 4.41
CA ARG A 12 -1.55 -13.46 3.33
C ARG A 12 -2.95 -13.83 3.83
N ASN A 13 -3.03 -14.47 4.99
CA ASN A 13 -4.32 -14.85 5.57
C ASN A 13 -5.16 -13.61 5.94
N GLN A 14 -4.53 -12.55 6.45
CA GLN A 14 -5.20 -11.28 6.73
C GLN A 14 -5.64 -10.57 5.44
N ALA A 15 -4.84 -10.66 4.38
CA ALA A 15 -5.13 -10.04 3.10
C ALA A 15 -6.43 -10.58 2.48
N ILE A 16 -6.68 -11.88 2.57
CA ILE A 16 -7.93 -12.49 2.08
C ILE A 16 -9.16 -11.87 2.75
N ALA A 17 -9.09 -11.60 4.06
CA ALA A 17 -10.20 -11.01 4.79
C ALA A 17 -10.51 -9.57 4.34
N ILE A 18 -9.53 -8.84 3.79
CA ILE A 18 -9.71 -7.45 3.39
C ILE A 18 -10.32 -7.29 1.99
N GLU A 19 -10.30 -8.34 1.16
CA GLU A 19 -10.93 -8.34 -0.17
C GLU A 19 -12.42 -8.02 -0.11
N ALA A 20 -13.11 -8.49 0.95
CA ALA A 20 -14.51 -8.19 1.20
C ALA A 20 -14.80 -6.68 1.38
N TYR A 21 -13.78 -5.87 1.63
CA TYR A 21 -13.87 -4.41 1.76
C TYR A 21 -13.44 -3.65 0.49
N GLY A 22 -13.27 -4.35 -0.63
CA GLY A 22 -12.95 -3.75 -1.94
C GLY A 22 -11.46 -3.49 -2.17
N TYR A 23 -10.59 -4.08 -1.35
CA TYR A 23 -9.14 -4.07 -1.57
C TYR A 23 -8.72 -5.25 -2.46
N HIS A 24 -7.67 -5.06 -3.25
CA HIS A 24 -7.13 -6.12 -4.11
C HIS A 24 -5.67 -6.40 -3.73
N PRO A 25 -5.43 -7.18 -2.66
CA PRO A 25 -4.09 -7.49 -2.20
C PRO A 25 -3.28 -8.24 -3.26
N GLU A 26 -2.11 -7.73 -3.58
CA GLU A 26 -1.11 -8.37 -4.42
C GLU A 26 -0.04 -9.03 -3.54
N HIS A 27 0.24 -10.31 -3.77
CA HIS A 27 1.30 -11.03 -3.07
C HIS A 27 2.63 -10.79 -3.77
N ILE A 28 3.56 -10.10 -3.09
CA ILE A 28 4.87 -9.76 -3.64
C ILE A 28 5.94 -10.65 -3.00
N GLY A 29 6.68 -11.36 -3.84
CA GLY A 29 7.81 -12.21 -3.42
C GLY A 29 9.08 -11.40 -3.14
N SER A 30 10.07 -12.02 -2.49
CA SER A 30 11.35 -11.35 -2.18
C SER A 30 12.11 -10.86 -3.43
N ASP A 31 12.12 -11.64 -4.51
CA ASP A 31 12.75 -11.24 -5.78
C ASP A 31 12.06 -10.03 -6.41
N GLU A 32 10.74 -10.00 -6.36
CA GLU A 32 9.94 -8.91 -6.91
C GLU A 32 10.07 -7.64 -6.07
N LEU A 33 10.17 -7.77 -4.74
CA LEU A 33 10.46 -6.63 -3.85
C LEU A 33 11.80 -5.98 -4.19
N ARG A 34 12.85 -6.79 -4.41
CA ARG A 34 14.17 -6.27 -4.81
C ARG A 34 14.15 -5.54 -6.15
N GLN A 35 13.25 -5.93 -7.06
CA GLN A 35 13.09 -5.25 -8.34
C GLN A 35 12.29 -3.94 -8.22
N ARG A 36 11.24 -3.94 -7.40
CA ARG A 36 10.36 -2.77 -7.22
C ARG A 36 11.00 -1.68 -6.36
N GLU A 37 11.65 -2.08 -5.26
CA GLU A 37 12.19 -1.18 -4.23
C GLU A 37 13.60 -1.67 -3.81
N PRO A 38 14.64 -1.36 -4.60
CA PRO A 38 16.00 -1.86 -4.35
C PRO A 38 16.61 -1.40 -3.02
N GLU A 39 16.13 -0.29 -2.44
CA GLU A 39 16.53 0.22 -1.14
C GLU A 39 16.06 -0.63 0.06
N PHE A 40 15.15 -1.59 -0.17
CA PHE A 40 14.65 -2.45 0.89
C PHE A 40 15.70 -3.47 1.35
N SER A 41 15.60 -3.86 2.63
CA SER A 41 16.50 -4.88 3.20
C SER A 41 16.41 -6.20 2.42
N SER A 42 17.57 -6.83 2.19
CA SER A 42 17.66 -8.15 1.56
C SER A 42 17.00 -9.27 2.36
N ASP A 43 16.77 -9.05 3.65
CA ASP A 43 16.24 -10.05 4.58
C ASP A 43 14.71 -10.22 4.47
N LEU A 44 14.06 -9.37 3.68
CA LEU A 44 12.62 -9.45 3.46
C LEU A 44 12.25 -10.68 2.63
N ARG A 45 11.28 -11.43 3.14
CA ARG A 45 10.76 -12.65 2.52
C ARG A 45 9.63 -12.36 1.53
N GLY A 46 8.98 -11.21 1.67
CA GLY A 46 7.88 -10.78 0.82
C GLY A 46 7.02 -9.70 1.46
N GLY A 47 5.90 -9.41 0.83
CA GLY A 47 4.91 -8.48 1.35
C GLY A 47 3.57 -8.62 0.66
N ILE A 48 2.59 -7.90 1.19
CA ILE A 48 1.29 -7.67 0.54
C ILE A 48 1.28 -6.21 0.09
N HIS A 49 1.00 -5.98 -1.17
CA HIS A 49 0.81 -4.65 -1.74
C HIS A 49 -0.69 -4.40 -1.95
N TYR A 50 -1.17 -3.24 -1.54
CA TYR A 50 -2.57 -2.84 -1.69
C TYR A 50 -2.63 -1.65 -2.65
N PRO A 51 -2.96 -1.86 -3.93
CA PRO A 51 -2.99 -0.78 -4.93
C PRO A 51 -3.89 0.40 -4.55
N GLU A 52 -4.93 0.14 -3.78
CA GLU A 52 -5.90 1.14 -3.31
C GLU A 52 -5.37 2.02 -2.18
N SER A 53 -4.37 1.56 -1.42
CA SER A 53 -3.84 2.28 -0.25
C SER A 53 -2.75 3.29 -0.61
N ARG A 54 -2.81 3.87 -1.82
CA ARG A 54 -1.85 4.89 -2.24
C ARG A 54 -1.94 6.10 -1.33
N SER A 55 -0.79 6.53 -0.81
CA SER A 55 -0.72 7.72 0.02
C SER A 55 -1.09 8.96 -0.78
N LEU A 56 -1.86 9.83 -0.14
CA LEU A 56 -2.21 11.15 -0.64
C LEU A 56 -1.18 12.16 -0.12
N ASP A 57 -0.83 13.18 -0.90
CA ASP A 57 -0.08 14.34 -0.40
C ASP A 57 -1.06 15.30 0.30
N PRO A 58 -1.03 15.41 1.64
CA PRO A 58 -2.03 16.17 2.38
C PRO A 58 -2.06 17.64 1.97
N LEU A 59 -0.89 18.22 1.66
CA LEU A 59 -0.79 19.62 1.30
C LEU A 59 -1.39 19.88 -0.09
N LYS A 60 -1.09 19.02 -1.07
CA LYS A 60 -1.68 19.14 -2.42
C LYS A 60 -3.20 19.01 -2.37
N PHE A 61 -3.70 18.05 -1.58
CA PHE A 61 -5.13 17.86 -1.42
C PHE A 61 -5.82 19.06 -0.77
N LEU A 62 -5.29 19.58 0.35
CA LEU A 62 -5.87 20.74 1.02
C LEU A 62 -5.87 21.98 0.12
N LYS A 63 -4.81 22.19 -0.67
CA LYS A 63 -4.74 23.27 -1.66
C LYS A 63 -5.84 23.12 -2.71
N ALA A 64 -5.92 21.96 -3.36
CA ALA A 64 -6.94 21.69 -4.38
C ALA A 64 -8.38 21.80 -3.84
N LEU A 65 -8.62 21.29 -2.63
CA LEU A 65 -9.91 21.39 -1.95
C LEU A 65 -10.29 22.85 -1.68
N THR A 66 -9.33 23.65 -1.18
CA THR A 66 -9.52 25.08 -0.89
C THR A 66 -9.81 25.88 -2.17
N GLU A 67 -9.06 25.63 -3.23
CA GLU A 67 -9.28 26.25 -4.54
C GLU A 67 -10.68 25.92 -5.09
N ARG A 68 -11.10 24.65 -4.94
CA ARG A 68 -12.43 24.23 -5.38
C ARG A 68 -13.54 24.83 -4.54
N ALA A 69 -13.37 24.94 -3.22
CA ALA A 69 -14.31 25.60 -2.33
C ALA A 69 -14.57 27.05 -2.74
N LYS A 70 -13.49 27.82 -2.98
CA LYS A 70 -13.59 29.19 -3.47
C LYS A 70 -14.31 29.28 -4.82
N PHE A 71 -14.06 28.35 -5.72
CA PHE A 71 -14.74 28.31 -7.03
C PHE A 71 -16.25 28.11 -6.90
N VAL A 72 -16.72 27.34 -5.92
CA VAL A 72 -18.15 27.10 -5.68
C VAL A 72 -18.78 28.12 -4.72
N GLY A 73 -18.04 29.14 -4.27
CA GLY A 73 -18.55 30.24 -3.45
C GLY A 73 -18.56 29.98 -1.94
N LEU A 74 -17.77 29.01 -1.47
CA LEU A 74 -17.49 28.78 -0.04
C LEU A 74 -16.26 29.57 0.43
#